data_AF-A0A8S9TLU9-F1
#
_entry.id   AF-A0A8S9TLU9-F1
#
_cell.length_a   1.000
_cell.length_b   1.000
_cell.length_c   1.000
_cell.angle_alpha   90.00
_cell.angle_beta   90.00
_cell.angle_gamma   90.00
#
_symmetry.space_group_name_H-M   'P 1'
#
loop_
_entity.id
_entity.type
_entity.pdbx_description
1 polymer ?
#
loop_
_entity_poly.entity_id
_entity_poly.type
_entity_poly.pdbx_seq_one_letter_code
_entity_poly.pdbx_strand_id
1 'polypeptide(L)'
;MAIVNTVDYASVHVAQKRKFSPFEHAQIVDQILGEQTRLRELRRIRQIRYRKKKDDYANSIEKETHHLQNEINKLEKRRRSVSSAVPAKENVWNVATEYFRLFRYGLKTTGATESSAQQDLLRKYMASDTVFNAGRGPDAMMMSWKRMSMWFEDVELELEGLSKTGKDSIVAETTTRVTVTESTLQGVFPYLSGSEKGRALGDKLLNQRLVVRGSMRFQWDPI
;
A
#
# COMPACT_ATOMS: atom_id res chain seq x y z
N MET A 1 82.05 -65.01 23.36
CA MET A 1 82.24 -65.46 21.95
C MET A 1 81.00 -65.08 21.18
N ALA A 2 81.18 -64.73 19.91
CA ALA A 2 80.34 -63.90 19.06
C ALA A 2 78.86 -64.33 18.84
N ILE A 3 78.00 -63.30 18.69
CA ILE A 3 76.95 -63.08 17.67
C ILE A 3 75.60 -63.86 17.79
N VAL A 4 74.50 -63.20 18.21
CA VAL A 4 73.45 -62.47 17.42
C VAL A 4 72.25 -63.37 17.07
N ASN A 5 71.07 -63.11 17.65
CA ASN A 5 69.95 -62.43 16.97
C ASN A 5 68.79 -62.22 17.97
N THR A 6 68.44 -61.00 18.41
CA THR A 6 67.62 -59.95 17.76
C THR A 6 66.21 -60.37 17.30
N VAL A 7 65.23 -59.92 18.11
CA VAL A 7 63.86 -59.43 17.83
C VAL A 7 62.96 -60.26 16.92
N ASP A 8 61.92 -60.85 17.51
CA ASP A 8 60.68 -61.10 16.77
C ASP A 8 59.69 -59.96 17.11
N TYR A 9 59.40 -59.12 16.11
CA TYR A 9 58.45 -58.01 16.23
C TYR A 9 57.05 -58.60 16.38
N ALA A 10 56.45 -58.41 17.55
CA ALA A 10 55.08 -58.77 17.84
C ALA A 10 54.10 -58.14 16.83
N SER A 11 53.48 -59.03 16.07
CA SER A 11 52.14 -58.99 15.48
C SER A 11 51.43 -57.62 15.36
N VAL A 12 51.48 -57.04 14.17
CA VAL A 12 50.38 -56.19 13.68
C VAL A 12 49.34 -57.11 13.04
N HIS A 13 48.24 -57.39 13.75
CA HIS A 13 47.08 -58.08 13.20
C HIS A 13 46.46 -57.27 12.06
N VAL A 14 46.76 -57.65 10.82
CA VAL A 14 45.95 -57.26 9.66
C VAL A 14 44.69 -58.11 9.70
N ALA A 15 43.57 -57.50 10.09
CA ALA A 15 42.25 -58.12 10.04
C ALA A 15 42.01 -58.73 8.65
N GLN A 16 41.91 -60.05 8.60
CA GLN A 16 41.60 -60.81 7.40
C GLN A 16 40.25 -60.32 6.87
N LYS A 17 40.28 -59.56 5.76
CA LYS A 17 39.05 -59.20 5.04
C LYS A 17 38.39 -60.50 4.59
N ARG A 18 37.18 -60.80 5.12
CA ARG A 18 36.32 -61.88 4.62
C ARG A 18 36.26 -61.76 3.09
N LYS A 19 36.83 -62.74 2.37
CA LYS A 19 36.67 -62.88 0.92
C LYS A 19 35.35 -63.60 0.70
N PHE A 20 34.38 -62.89 0.15
CA PHE A 20 33.07 -63.45 -0.18
C PHE A 20 33.20 -64.39 -1.39
N SER A 21 32.37 -65.44 -1.40
CA SER A 21 32.28 -66.39 -2.52
C SER A 21 31.75 -65.68 -3.78
N PRO A 22 32.12 -66.12 -5.01
CA PRO A 22 31.56 -65.58 -6.25
C PRO A 22 30.02 -65.55 -6.29
N PHE A 23 29.37 -66.51 -5.63
CA PHE A 23 27.91 -66.57 -5.50
C PHE A 23 27.36 -65.49 -4.56
N GLU A 24 28.02 -65.25 -3.43
CA GLU A 24 27.66 -64.20 -2.47
C GLU A 24 27.87 -62.80 -3.07
N HIS A 25 28.92 -62.63 -3.88
CA HIS A 25 29.15 -61.40 -4.64
C HIS A 25 28.03 -61.10 -5.65
N ALA A 26 27.56 -62.12 -6.39
CA ALA A 26 26.46 -61.95 -7.34
C ALA A 26 25.15 -61.56 -6.63
N GLN A 27 24.86 -62.16 -5.47
CA GLN A 27 23.67 -61.87 -4.68
C GLN A 27 23.68 -60.45 -4.11
N ILE A 28 24.84 -59.97 -3.66
CA ILE A 28 25.02 -58.58 -3.18
C ILE A 28 24.81 -57.59 -4.33
N VAL A 29 25.34 -57.87 -5.52
CA VAL A 29 25.19 -57.01 -6.70
C VAL A 29 23.73 -56.91 -7.13
N ASP A 30 23.00 -58.03 -7.15
CA ASP A 30 21.58 -58.06 -7.48
C ASP A 30 20.73 -57.25 -6.47
N GLN A 31 21.05 -57.38 -5.18
CA GLN A 31 20.40 -56.60 -4.13
C GLN A 31 20.65 -55.08 -4.28
N ILE A 32 21.88 -54.68 -4.66
CA ILE A 32 22.22 -53.28 -4.94
C ILE A 32 21.48 -52.76 -6.17
N LEU A 33 21.41 -53.55 -7.26
CA LEU A 33 20.68 -53.21 -8.48
C LEU A 33 19.17 -53.06 -8.22
N GLY A 34 18.59 -53.95 -7.41
CA GLY A 34 17.20 -53.87 -6.96
C GLY A 34 16.93 -52.58 -6.18
N GLU A 35 17.78 -52.23 -5.22
CA GLU A 35 17.62 -51.02 -4.42
C GLU A 35 17.82 -49.74 -5.26
N GLN A 36 18.79 -49.73 -6.20
CA GLN A 36 18.94 -48.62 -7.14
C GLN A 36 17.70 -48.42 -8.01
N THR A 37 17.09 -49.49 -8.49
CA THR A 37 15.87 -49.44 -9.28
C THR A 37 14.70 -48.89 -8.47
N ARG A 38 14.56 -49.33 -7.21
CA ARG A 38 13.58 -48.81 -6.26
C ARG A 38 13.75 -47.32 -5.99
N LEU A 39 14.99 -46.86 -5.76
CA LEU A 39 15.30 -45.46 -5.52
C LEU A 39 15.02 -44.57 -6.74
N ARG A 40 15.30 -45.07 -7.96
CA ARG A 40 14.95 -44.37 -9.21
C ARG A 40 13.44 -44.18 -9.33
N GLU A 41 12.67 -45.23 -9.04
CA GLU A 41 11.20 -45.15 -9.09
C GLU A 41 10.64 -44.21 -8.02
N LEU A 42 11.19 -44.23 -6.80
CA LEU A 42 10.82 -43.27 -5.74
C LEU A 42 11.12 -41.82 -6.13
N ARG A 43 12.26 -41.56 -6.78
CA ARG A 43 12.61 -40.22 -7.28
C ARG A 43 11.63 -39.78 -8.38
N ARG A 44 11.29 -40.68 -9.30
CA ARG A 44 10.31 -40.43 -10.36
C ARG A 44 8.94 -40.08 -9.78
N ILE A 45 8.43 -40.88 -8.84
CA ILE A 45 7.14 -40.63 -8.18
C ILE A 45 7.15 -39.31 -7.42
N ARG A 46 8.23 -39.00 -6.67
CA ARG A 46 8.37 -37.71 -5.97
C ARG A 46 8.37 -36.54 -6.95
N GLN A 47 9.07 -36.66 -8.07
CA GLN A 47 9.13 -35.62 -9.09
C GLN A 47 7.77 -35.40 -9.76
N ILE A 48 7.03 -36.49 -10.05
CA ILE A 48 5.66 -36.41 -10.58
C ILE A 48 4.74 -35.69 -9.59
N ARG A 49 4.76 -36.08 -8.30
CA ARG A 49 3.95 -35.42 -7.26
C ARG A 49 4.33 -33.96 -7.08
N TYR A 50 5.62 -33.62 -7.12
CA TYR A 50 6.09 -32.26 -7.02
C TYR A 50 5.59 -31.39 -8.19
N ARG A 51 5.71 -31.90 -9.43
CA ARG A 51 5.19 -31.21 -10.63
C ARG A 51 3.68 -31.02 -10.53
N LYS A 52 2.93 -32.09 -10.22
CA LYS A 52 1.49 -32.02 -10.03
C LYS A 52 1.08 -30.99 -8.97
N LYS A 53 1.73 -30.98 -7.80
CA LYS A 53 1.45 -30.00 -6.75
C LYS A 53 1.71 -28.56 -7.22
N LYS A 54 2.77 -28.34 -8.01
CA LYS A 54 3.09 -27.03 -8.56
C LYS A 54 2.06 -26.59 -9.61
N ASP A 55 1.64 -27.49 -10.48
CA ASP A 55 0.63 -27.24 -11.50
C ASP A 55 -0.75 -26.98 -10.87
N ASP A 56 -1.15 -27.79 -9.88
CA ASP A 56 -2.40 -27.60 -9.13
C ASP A 56 -2.43 -26.24 -8.40
N TYR A 57 -1.31 -25.82 -7.82
CA TYR A 57 -1.18 -24.51 -7.20
C TYR A 57 -1.30 -23.37 -8.23
N ALA A 58 -0.59 -23.46 -9.36
CA ALA A 58 -0.69 -22.47 -10.43
C ALA A 58 -2.13 -22.33 -10.95
N ASN A 59 -2.81 -23.46 -11.18
CA ASN A 59 -4.21 -23.50 -11.59
C ASN A 59 -5.15 -22.89 -10.53
N SER A 60 -4.88 -23.07 -9.24
CA SER A 60 -5.66 -22.46 -8.16
C SER A 60 -5.57 -20.94 -8.18
N ILE A 61 -4.34 -20.42 -8.28
CA ILE A 61 -4.09 -18.97 -8.33
C ILE A 61 -4.71 -18.34 -9.58
N GLU A 62 -4.63 -19.00 -10.73
CA GLU A 62 -5.26 -18.54 -11.96
C GLU A 62 -6.79 -18.48 -11.82
N LYS A 63 -7.41 -19.49 -11.21
CA LYS A 63 -8.87 -19.50 -10.92
C LYS A 63 -9.26 -18.37 -9.97
N GLU A 64 -8.52 -18.16 -8.90
CA GLU A 64 -8.77 -17.06 -7.94
C GLU A 64 -8.62 -15.70 -8.61
N THR A 65 -7.60 -15.52 -9.44
CA THR A 65 -7.37 -14.27 -10.19
C THR A 65 -8.53 -14.00 -11.14
N HIS A 66 -8.98 -15.00 -11.90
CA HIS A 66 -10.14 -14.88 -12.77
C HIS A 66 -11.44 -14.60 -11.99
N HIS A 67 -11.63 -15.23 -10.83
CA HIS A 67 -12.78 -14.98 -9.97
C HIS A 67 -12.81 -13.52 -9.48
N LEU A 68 -11.68 -13.01 -8.98
CA LEU A 68 -11.56 -11.62 -8.53
C LEU A 68 -11.76 -10.62 -9.68
N GLN A 69 -11.19 -10.88 -10.86
CA GLN A 69 -11.41 -10.05 -12.05
C GLN A 69 -12.90 -10.01 -12.45
N ASN A 70 -13.59 -11.14 -12.36
CA ASN A 70 -15.02 -11.20 -12.65
C ASN A 70 -15.85 -10.42 -11.61
N GLU A 71 -15.51 -10.51 -10.32
CA GLU A 71 -16.17 -9.74 -9.27
C GLU A 71 -15.93 -8.22 -9.44
N ILE A 72 -14.69 -7.80 -9.75
CA ILE A 72 -14.39 -6.40 -10.08
C ILE A 72 -15.24 -5.92 -11.26
N ASN A 73 -15.24 -6.66 -12.37
CA ASN A 73 -16.02 -6.32 -13.55
C ASN A 73 -17.53 -6.23 -13.25
N LYS A 74 -18.06 -7.13 -12.42
CA LYS A 74 -19.47 -7.14 -11.99
C LYS A 74 -19.79 -5.93 -11.12
N LEU A 75 -18.93 -5.59 -10.16
CA LEU A 75 -19.07 -4.42 -9.31
C LEU A 75 -18.98 -3.12 -10.14
N GLU A 76 -18.07 -3.04 -11.10
CA GLU A 76 -17.95 -1.91 -12.02
C GLU A 76 -19.18 -1.74 -12.92
N LYS A 77 -19.73 -2.84 -13.46
CA LYS A 77 -20.99 -2.81 -14.22
C LYS A 77 -22.15 -2.33 -13.35
N ARG A 78 -22.25 -2.82 -12.11
CA ARG A 78 -23.27 -2.38 -11.15
C ARG A 78 -23.11 -0.89 -10.82
N ARG A 79 -21.89 -0.43 -10.57
CA ARG A 79 -21.57 0.99 -10.35
C ARG A 79 -22.00 1.83 -11.55
N ARG A 80 -21.61 1.46 -12.78
CA ARG A 80 -22.02 2.18 -14.00
C ARG A 80 -23.54 2.24 -14.17
N SER A 81 -24.24 1.13 -13.91
CA SER A 81 -25.70 1.07 -13.96
C SER A 81 -26.35 2.00 -12.93
N VAL A 82 -25.86 2.01 -11.68
CA VAL A 82 -26.33 2.95 -10.65
C VAL A 82 -26.03 4.40 -11.04
N SER A 83 -24.83 4.69 -11.53
CA SER A 83 -24.45 6.03 -12.02
C SER A 83 -25.26 6.49 -13.22
N SER A 84 -25.79 5.58 -14.04
CA SER A 84 -26.68 5.86 -15.16
C SER A 84 -28.15 6.02 -14.76
N ALA A 85 -28.60 5.33 -13.71
CA ALA A 85 -29.98 5.36 -13.23
C ALA A 85 -30.24 6.52 -12.26
N VAL A 86 -29.21 7.01 -11.58
CA VAL A 86 -29.26 8.27 -10.83
C VAL A 86 -29.13 9.41 -11.85
N PRO A 87 -30.08 10.35 -11.94
CA PRO A 87 -29.95 11.49 -12.82
C PRO A 87 -28.60 12.17 -12.59
N ALA A 88 -27.94 12.61 -13.65
CA ALA A 88 -26.75 13.45 -13.58
C ALA A 88 -27.00 14.84 -12.95
N LYS A 89 -28.10 15.02 -12.19
CA LYS A 89 -28.22 16.06 -11.18
C LYS A 89 -27.23 15.72 -10.07
N GLU A 90 -26.01 16.21 -10.23
CA GLU A 90 -25.20 16.80 -9.16
C GLU A 90 -25.31 16.08 -7.83
N ASN A 91 -25.06 14.77 -7.84
CA ASN A 91 -25.13 14.01 -6.61
C ASN A 91 -24.03 14.53 -5.66
N VAL A 92 -24.38 14.58 -4.37
CA VAL A 92 -23.51 15.02 -3.27
C VAL A 92 -22.09 14.46 -3.34
N TRP A 93 -21.95 13.20 -3.80
CA TRP A 93 -20.66 12.53 -3.94
C TRP A 93 -19.83 13.08 -5.11
N ASN A 94 -20.47 13.37 -6.24
CA ASN A 94 -19.83 13.96 -7.42
C ASN A 94 -19.32 15.35 -7.08
N VAL A 95 -20.12 16.18 -6.41
CA VAL A 95 -19.69 17.52 -5.96
C VAL A 95 -18.51 17.41 -4.98
N ALA A 96 -18.58 16.53 -3.99
CA ALA A 96 -17.49 16.33 -3.04
C ALA A 96 -16.21 15.83 -3.73
N THR A 97 -16.30 14.80 -4.57
CA THR A 97 -15.14 14.28 -5.30
C THR A 97 -14.53 15.31 -6.26
N GLU A 98 -15.36 16.11 -6.92
CA GLU A 98 -14.90 17.18 -7.78
C GLU A 98 -14.22 18.31 -6.98
N TYR A 99 -14.76 18.67 -5.82
CA TYR A 99 -14.13 19.60 -4.88
C TYR A 99 -12.72 19.12 -4.49
N PHE A 100 -12.57 17.89 -4.00
CA PHE A 100 -11.25 17.36 -3.62
C PHE A 100 -10.28 17.26 -4.81
N ARG A 101 -10.78 16.95 -6.01
CA ARG A 101 -9.97 16.94 -7.24
C ARG A 101 -9.43 18.33 -7.57
N LEU A 102 -10.27 19.37 -7.53
CA LEU A 102 -9.87 20.73 -7.88
C LEU A 102 -8.95 21.36 -6.84
N PHE A 103 -9.20 21.11 -5.55
CA PHE A 103 -8.43 21.69 -4.44
C PHE A 103 -7.28 20.81 -3.95
N ARG A 104 -6.96 19.70 -4.64
CA ARG A 104 -5.91 18.76 -4.25
C ARG A 104 -4.59 19.47 -3.94
N TYR A 105 -4.19 20.45 -4.72
CA TYR A 105 -2.90 21.14 -4.54
C TYR A 105 -3.06 22.58 -4.04
N GLY A 106 -4.15 22.87 -3.32
CA GLY A 106 -4.44 24.22 -2.87
C GLY A 106 -5.08 25.10 -3.94
N LEU A 107 -4.98 26.41 -3.74
CA LEU A 107 -5.43 27.40 -4.72
C LEU A 107 -4.43 27.47 -5.86
N LYS A 108 -4.88 27.21 -7.09
CA LYS A 108 -4.02 27.24 -8.26
C LYS A 108 -3.89 28.69 -8.77
N THR A 109 -2.77 29.33 -8.47
CA THR A 109 -2.51 30.73 -8.87
C THR A 109 -1.86 30.88 -10.25
N THR A 110 -1.46 29.77 -10.88
CA THR A 110 -0.60 29.76 -12.09
C THR A 110 -1.34 29.76 -13.43
N GLY A 111 -2.66 29.98 -13.45
CA GLY A 111 -3.40 30.14 -14.70
C GLY A 111 -4.80 30.71 -14.48
N ALA A 112 -5.16 31.73 -15.25
CA ALA A 112 -6.47 32.41 -15.17
C ALA A 112 -7.66 31.43 -15.25
N THR A 113 -7.50 30.32 -15.97
CA THR A 113 -8.55 29.32 -16.25
C THR A 113 -8.78 28.30 -15.13
N GLU A 114 -7.76 27.96 -14.33
CA GLU A 114 -7.92 26.96 -13.26
C GLU A 114 -8.40 27.58 -11.95
N SER A 115 -7.94 28.79 -11.63
CA SER A 115 -8.51 29.60 -10.54
C SER A 115 -9.98 29.92 -10.79
N SER A 116 -10.39 30.12 -12.06
CA SER A 116 -11.79 30.34 -12.40
C SER A 116 -12.61 29.06 -12.18
N ALA A 117 -12.13 27.89 -12.59
CA ALA A 117 -12.85 26.62 -12.38
C ALA A 117 -13.09 26.30 -10.89
N GLN A 118 -12.10 26.58 -10.02
CA GLN A 118 -12.27 26.44 -8.56
C GLN A 118 -13.36 27.38 -8.05
N GLN A 119 -13.35 28.65 -8.46
CA GLN A 119 -14.35 29.64 -8.05
C GLN A 119 -15.75 29.34 -8.60
N ASP A 120 -15.84 28.90 -9.85
CA ASP A 120 -17.09 28.53 -10.53
C ASP A 120 -17.74 27.32 -9.85
N LEU A 121 -16.95 26.31 -9.47
CA LEU A 121 -17.46 25.18 -8.69
C LEU A 121 -18.08 25.65 -7.37
N LEU A 122 -17.38 26.52 -6.63
CA LEU A 122 -17.91 27.00 -5.35
C LEU A 122 -19.20 27.80 -5.54
N ARG A 123 -19.25 28.68 -6.55
CA ARG A 123 -20.44 29.49 -6.84
C ARG A 123 -21.62 28.66 -7.33
N LYS A 124 -21.36 27.57 -8.03
CA LYS A 124 -22.39 26.68 -8.57
C LYS A 124 -23.05 25.81 -7.49
N TYR A 125 -22.26 25.29 -6.55
CA TYR A 125 -22.72 24.26 -5.62
C TYR A 125 -22.83 24.70 -4.16
N MET A 126 -22.25 25.84 -3.77
CA MET A 126 -22.31 26.32 -2.39
C MET A 126 -23.33 27.45 -2.27
N ALA A 127 -24.25 27.31 -1.33
CA ALA A 127 -25.13 28.39 -0.93
C ALA A 127 -24.31 29.57 -0.35
N SER A 128 -24.88 30.77 -0.41
CA SER A 128 -24.21 31.99 0.08
C SER A 128 -23.97 31.98 1.60
N ASP A 129 -24.73 31.17 2.33
CA ASP A 129 -24.65 31.00 3.77
C ASP A 129 -23.87 29.75 4.22
N THR A 130 -23.33 28.95 3.29
CA THR A 130 -22.52 27.76 3.59
C THR A 130 -21.38 28.11 4.54
N VAL A 131 -21.37 27.50 5.73
CA VAL A 131 -20.32 27.72 6.73
C VAL A 131 -19.11 26.85 6.41
N PHE A 132 -17.93 27.47 6.30
CA PHE A 132 -16.66 26.75 6.12
C PHE A 132 -15.56 27.39 6.95
N ASN A 133 -15.00 26.63 7.90
CA ASN A 133 -13.87 26.98 8.78
C ASN A 133 -13.87 28.43 9.30
N ALA A 134 -13.38 29.36 8.48
CA ALA A 134 -13.13 30.76 8.81
C ALA A 134 -14.23 31.75 8.33
N GLY A 135 -15.34 31.30 7.74
CA GLY A 135 -16.41 32.20 7.30
C GLY A 135 -17.61 31.54 6.63
N ARG A 136 -18.40 32.36 5.92
CA ARG A 136 -19.61 31.93 5.19
C ARG A 136 -19.51 32.23 3.70
N GLY A 137 -20.05 31.31 2.91
CA GLY A 137 -20.18 31.44 1.47
C GLY A 137 -18.91 31.09 0.68
N PRO A 138 -19.05 31.04 -0.66
CA PRO A 138 -17.98 30.61 -1.56
C PRO A 138 -16.74 31.50 -1.51
N ASP A 139 -16.90 32.81 -1.32
CA ASP A 139 -15.78 33.75 -1.27
C ASP A 139 -14.94 33.57 0.01
N ALA A 140 -15.57 33.27 1.15
CA ALA A 140 -14.86 32.97 2.39
C ALA A 140 -14.05 31.67 2.28
N MET A 141 -14.61 30.65 1.62
CA MET A 141 -13.91 29.40 1.37
C MET A 141 -12.71 29.61 0.43
N MET A 142 -12.86 30.44 -0.60
CA MET A 142 -11.75 30.84 -1.48
C MET A 142 -10.63 31.55 -0.72
N MET A 143 -10.98 32.48 0.19
CA MET A 143 -10.00 33.14 1.06
C MET A 143 -9.29 32.17 1.99
N SER A 144 -9.97 31.15 2.51
CA SER A 144 -9.34 30.11 3.34
C SER A 144 -8.30 29.32 2.55
N TRP A 145 -8.60 28.95 1.30
CA TRP A 145 -7.65 28.28 0.42
C TRP A 145 -6.47 29.17 0.05
N LYS A 146 -6.72 30.46 -0.23
CA LYS A 146 -5.66 31.45 -0.47
C LYS A 146 -4.71 31.56 0.72
N ARG A 147 -5.24 31.65 1.94
CA ARG A 147 -4.41 31.70 3.16
C ARG A 147 -3.61 30.42 3.34
N MET A 148 -4.23 29.25 3.15
CA MET A 148 -3.52 27.98 3.27
C MET A 148 -2.37 27.85 2.28
N SER A 149 -2.58 28.25 1.02
CA SER A 149 -1.54 28.28 -0.01
C SER A 149 -0.46 29.36 0.20
N MET A 150 -0.76 30.43 0.97
CA MET A 150 0.24 31.44 1.35
C MET A 150 1.08 31.01 2.55
N TRP A 151 0.45 30.33 3.51
CA TRP A 151 1.10 29.95 4.76
C TRP A 151 1.91 28.68 4.64
N PHE A 152 1.49 27.73 3.79
CA PHE A 152 2.14 26.43 3.65
C PHE A 152 2.59 26.20 2.22
N GLU A 153 3.72 25.51 2.08
CA GLU A 153 4.22 25.02 0.78
C GLU A 153 3.80 23.56 0.56
N ASP A 154 3.86 23.09 -0.69
CA ASP A 154 3.53 21.71 -1.10
C ASP A 154 2.20 21.17 -0.54
N VAL A 155 1.17 22.04 -0.52
CA VAL A 155 -0.17 21.68 -0.05
C VAL A 155 -0.70 20.53 -0.88
N GLU A 156 -1.10 19.45 -0.21
CA GLU A 156 -1.74 18.31 -0.82
C GLU A 156 -2.93 17.85 0.04
N LEU A 157 -4.13 17.92 -0.49
CA LEU A 157 -5.36 17.43 0.12
C LEU A 157 -5.82 16.17 -0.60
N GLU A 158 -5.79 15.03 0.10
CA GLU A 158 -6.27 13.75 -0.40
C GLU A 158 -7.59 13.36 0.25
N LEU A 159 -8.49 12.82 -0.56
CA LEU A 159 -9.73 12.19 -0.12
C LEU A 159 -9.46 10.70 0.12
N GLU A 160 -9.57 10.25 1.37
CA GLU A 160 -9.38 8.84 1.74
C GLU A 160 -10.69 8.05 1.58
N GLY A 161 -11.81 8.68 1.90
CA GLY A 161 -13.11 8.03 1.84
C GLY A 161 -14.27 9.01 1.95
N LEU A 162 -15.42 8.57 1.46
CA LEU A 162 -16.69 9.25 1.63
C LEU A 162 -17.66 8.28 2.29
N SER A 163 -18.35 8.74 3.33
CA SER A 163 -19.36 7.97 4.04
C SER A 163 -20.65 8.78 4.18
N LYS A 164 -21.80 8.11 4.03
CA LYS A 164 -23.11 8.72 4.27
C LYS A 164 -23.39 8.71 5.77
N THR A 165 -23.68 9.87 6.35
CA THR A 165 -23.95 10.03 7.79
C THR A 165 -25.39 10.43 8.10
N GLY A 166 -26.15 10.89 7.10
CA GLY A 166 -27.57 11.23 7.22
C GLY A 166 -28.27 11.24 5.87
N LYS A 167 -29.53 11.67 5.82
CA LYS A 167 -30.30 11.74 4.56
C LYS A 167 -29.61 12.63 3.53
N ASP A 168 -29.16 13.81 3.99
CA ASP A 168 -28.61 14.92 3.18
C ASP A 168 -27.20 15.33 3.64
N SER A 169 -26.46 14.41 4.29
CA SER A 169 -25.10 14.66 4.75
C SER A 169 -24.16 13.50 4.44
N ILE A 170 -22.96 13.87 4.00
CA ILE A 170 -21.82 12.98 3.85
C ILE A 170 -20.64 13.53 4.65
N VAL A 171 -19.76 12.63 5.08
CA VAL A 171 -18.49 12.97 5.68
C VAL A 171 -17.38 12.44 4.78
N ALA A 172 -16.44 13.32 4.47
CA ALA A 172 -15.20 13.00 3.80
C ALA A 172 -14.10 12.83 4.84
N GLU A 173 -13.39 11.71 4.77
CA GLU A 173 -12.14 11.50 5.49
C GLU A 173 -11.00 11.96 4.59
N THR A 174 -10.10 12.76 5.16
CA THR A 174 -9.08 13.45 4.37
C THR A 174 -7.73 13.38 5.05
N THR A 175 -6.67 13.27 4.25
CA THR A 175 -5.31 13.53 4.69
C THR A 175 -4.79 14.78 3.99
N THR A 176 -4.39 15.77 4.78
CA THR A 176 -3.74 16.99 4.31
C THR A 176 -2.26 16.92 4.61
N ARG A 177 -1.42 17.14 3.60
CA ARG A 177 0.02 17.24 3.74
C ARG A 177 0.46 18.65 3.39
N VAL A 178 1.29 19.23 4.24
CA VAL A 178 1.78 20.61 4.09
C VAL A 178 3.22 20.70 4.57
N THR A 179 4.02 21.51 3.90
CA THR A 179 5.39 21.82 4.32
C THR A 179 5.39 23.10 5.15
N VAL A 180 5.97 23.02 6.35
CA VAL A 180 6.15 24.18 7.24
C VAL A 180 7.38 24.95 6.78
N THR A 181 7.19 26.23 6.48
CA THR A 181 8.24 27.16 6.06
C THR A 181 8.45 28.23 7.12
N GLU A 182 9.45 29.10 6.91
CA GLU A 182 9.66 30.26 7.77
C GLU A 182 8.42 31.19 7.77
N SER A 183 7.78 31.37 6.61
CA SER A 183 6.51 32.10 6.48
C SER A 183 5.40 31.48 7.33
N THR A 184 5.32 30.15 7.39
CA THR A 184 4.37 29.44 8.26
C THR A 184 4.63 29.75 9.74
N LEU A 185 5.88 29.68 10.18
CA LEU A 185 6.25 29.90 11.59
C LEU A 185 5.95 31.33 12.01
N GLN A 186 6.28 32.32 11.18
CA GLN A 186 6.02 33.73 11.46
C GLN A 186 4.53 34.08 11.39
N GLY A 187 3.80 33.55 10.39
CA GLY A 187 2.43 33.94 10.09
C GLY A 187 1.35 33.15 10.82
N VAL A 188 1.55 31.84 11.04
CA VAL A 188 0.55 30.94 11.64
C VAL A 188 0.89 30.59 13.09
N PHE A 189 2.18 30.44 13.40
CA PHE A 189 2.64 30.00 14.72
C PHE A 189 3.61 31.00 15.37
N PRO A 190 3.24 32.29 15.50
CA PRO A 190 4.17 33.36 15.93
C PRO A 190 4.79 33.09 17.31
N TYR A 191 4.11 32.34 18.17
CA TYR A 191 4.59 31.96 19.50
C TYR A 191 5.79 30.99 19.46
N LEU A 192 6.00 30.26 18.35
CA LEU A 192 7.18 29.43 18.15
C LEU A 192 8.44 30.26 17.93
N SER A 193 8.33 31.55 17.64
CA SER A 193 9.49 32.45 17.56
C SER A 193 9.80 33.15 18.90
N GLY A 194 8.85 33.19 19.83
CA GLY A 194 8.91 34.08 21.00
C GLY A 194 9.70 33.57 22.21
N SER A 195 9.78 32.25 22.43
CA SER A 195 10.46 31.65 23.59
C SER A 195 11.57 30.69 23.16
N GLU A 196 12.52 30.40 24.04
CA GLU A 196 13.60 29.44 23.76
C GLU A 196 13.04 28.04 23.41
N LYS A 197 12.06 27.55 24.20
CA LYS A 197 11.36 26.29 23.91
C LYS A 197 10.57 26.36 22.61
N GLY A 198 9.93 27.49 22.34
CA GLY A 198 9.23 27.75 21.08
C GLY A 198 10.16 27.65 19.89
N ARG A 199 11.33 28.32 19.95
CA ARG A 199 12.33 28.34 18.88
C ARG A 199 12.87 26.94 18.61
N ALA A 200 13.20 26.19 19.67
CA ALA A 200 13.63 24.81 19.54
C ALA A 200 12.59 23.91 18.87
N LEU A 201 11.28 24.18 19.04
CA LEU A 201 10.22 23.47 18.33
C LEU A 201 10.04 24.00 16.90
N GLY A 202 10.12 25.32 16.69
CA GLY A 202 10.10 25.95 15.38
C GLY A 202 11.19 25.42 14.46
N ASP A 203 12.43 25.34 14.95
CA ASP A 203 13.58 24.79 14.22
C ASP A 203 13.37 23.31 13.84
N LYS A 204 12.71 22.54 14.71
CA LYS A 204 12.35 21.14 14.43
C LYS A 204 11.24 21.00 13.39
N LEU A 205 10.33 21.96 13.33
CA LEU A 205 9.20 21.94 12.40
C LEU A 205 9.55 22.56 11.05
N LEU A 206 10.56 23.43 10.99
CA LEU A 206 11.00 24.06 9.75
C LEU A 206 11.37 23.02 8.69
N ASN A 207 10.84 23.22 7.49
CA ASN A 207 10.96 22.33 6.32
C ASN A 207 10.43 20.90 6.53
N GLN A 208 9.66 20.66 7.61
CA GLN A 208 9.01 19.37 7.82
C GLN A 208 7.69 19.31 7.07
N ARG A 209 7.41 18.13 6.49
CA ARG A 209 6.11 17.81 5.90
C ARG A 209 5.19 17.26 6.97
N LEU A 210 4.24 18.08 7.40
CA LEU A 210 3.20 17.66 8.33
C LEU A 210 2.15 16.83 7.61
N VAL A 211 1.66 15.79 8.29
CA VAL A 211 0.55 14.96 7.84
C VAL A 211 -0.59 15.13 8.83
N VAL A 212 -1.68 15.74 8.38
CA VAL A 212 -2.85 16.05 9.20
C VAL A 212 -4.03 15.25 8.70
N ARG A 213 -4.53 14.34 9.54
CA ARG A 213 -5.77 13.63 9.28
C ARG A 213 -6.94 14.47 9.74
N GLY A 214 -7.95 14.57 8.89
CA GLY A 214 -9.12 15.41 9.12
C GLY A 214 -10.38 14.79 8.56
N SER A 215 -11.48 15.47 8.81
CA SER A 215 -12.75 15.16 8.16
C SER A 215 -13.48 16.43 7.75
N MET A 216 -14.20 16.36 6.63
CA MET A 216 -15.02 17.45 6.12
C MET A 216 -16.45 16.95 5.99
N ARG A 217 -17.37 17.55 6.74
CA ARG A 217 -18.80 17.27 6.61
C ARG A 217 -19.38 18.19 5.56
N PHE A 218 -20.10 17.59 4.62
CA PHE A 218 -20.89 18.33 3.68
C PHE A 218 -22.38 18.07 3.98
N GLN A 219 -23.17 19.14 3.92
CA GLN A 219 -24.60 19.13 4.18
C GLN A 219 -25.30 19.86 3.04
N TRP A 220 -26.39 19.27 2.55
CA TRP A 220 -27.19 19.86 1.48
C TRP A 220 -28.54 20.29 2.02
N ASP A 221 -29.09 21.30 1.37
CA ASP A 221 -30.49 21.64 1.55
C ASP A 221 -31.36 20.46 1.14
N PRO A 222 -32.43 20.19 1.90
CA PRO A 222 -33.39 19.17 1.51
C PRO A 222 -33.99 19.53 0.15
N ILE A 223 -34.02 18.55 -0.76
CA ILE A 223 -34.68 18.63 -2.07
C ILE A 223 -36.20 18.70 -1.88
#